data_AF-A0A3M2D4C8-F1
#
_entry.id   AF-A0A3M2D4C8-F1
#
_cell.length_a   1.000
_cell.length_b   1.000
_cell.length_c   1.000
_cell.angle_alpha   90.00
_cell.angle_beta   90.00
_cell.angle_gamma   90.00
#
_symmetry.space_group_name_H-M   'P 1'
#
loop_
_entity.id
_entity.type
_entity.pdbx_description
1 polymer ?
#
loop_
_entity_poly.entity_id
_entity_poly.type
_entity_poly.pdbx_seq_one_letter_code
_entity_poly.pdbx_strand_id
1 'polypeptide(L)'
;MQSQLALEGNKNPWLFSASVDLSAFLGSAVISLLLLAVGWQIGILEGETPDWAWVSAVLLIDVAHVWATSFRVYFDPQELRRRLFLYVSVPVTGYILGVAIYSESELIFWRILALIAVFHFIRQQYGWVALYRRKLGETGRLSFLIDSSAIYLATVYPLVFWMSNLPRNFQWFVENDFFALPPLLEKILFPFYVAVMVTYFAKSFYLCIAEGFLNIGKDIVVATTAICWYVGIVLLNSDYAFTVTNVIIHGVPYFVLVYFYARWRSENAGRFYRKLSSNWIVFLATLWALAYLEELFWHRAVWHERNWLFGGNWELEDWKVYLVPLLAVPQISHYVLDGFIWRRKGNPHLNFL
;
A
#
# COMPACT_ATOMS: atom_id res chain seq x y z
N MET A 1 5.17 -31.82 35.34
CA MET A 1 4.93 -30.41 35.75
C MET A 1 6.17 -29.52 35.64
N GLN A 2 7.20 -29.90 34.85
CA GLN A 2 8.38 -29.07 34.55
C GLN A 2 8.63 -28.90 33.03
N SER A 3 7.75 -29.44 32.18
CA SER A 3 7.82 -29.31 30.72
C SER A 3 6.86 -28.26 30.14
N GLN A 4 6.05 -27.59 30.97
CA GLN A 4 5.14 -26.51 30.56
C GLN A 4 5.64 -25.10 30.91
N LEU A 5 6.73 -24.98 31.67
CA LEU A 5 7.29 -23.69 32.10
C LEU A 5 8.40 -23.14 31.18
N ALA A 6 8.59 -23.75 30.00
CA ALA A 6 9.66 -23.38 29.05
C ALA A 6 9.17 -22.58 27.82
N LEU A 7 7.92 -22.09 27.79
CA LEU A 7 7.37 -21.34 26.65
C LEU A 7 6.75 -19.98 27.00
N GLU A 8 6.92 -19.48 28.22
CA GLU A 8 6.55 -18.10 28.57
C GLU A 8 7.70 -17.13 28.26
N GLY A 9 8.22 -17.20 27.03
CA GLY A 9 8.80 -16.01 26.43
C GLY A 9 7.64 -15.08 26.15
N ASN A 10 7.57 -13.94 26.83
CA ASN A 10 6.57 -12.90 26.64
C ASN A 10 6.48 -12.54 25.14
N LYS A 11 5.60 -13.23 24.39
CA LYS A 11 5.47 -13.07 22.94
C LYS A 11 4.68 -11.79 22.73
N ASN A 12 5.41 -10.68 22.67
CA ASN A 12 4.88 -9.39 22.25
C ASN A 12 4.00 -9.57 21.00
N PRO A 13 2.69 -9.27 21.05
CA PRO A 13 1.77 -9.47 19.94
C PRO A 13 1.97 -8.44 18.82
N TRP A 14 2.79 -7.43 19.04
CA TRP A 14 3.08 -6.34 18.12
C TRP A 14 4.33 -6.63 17.29
N LEU A 15 4.31 -6.25 16.01
CA LEU A 15 5.46 -6.34 15.10
C LEU A 15 6.63 -5.50 15.61
N PHE A 16 6.36 -4.26 16.01
CA PHE A 16 7.37 -3.36 16.58
C PHE A 16 7.11 -3.10 18.06
N SER A 17 6.02 -2.39 18.36
CA SER A 17 5.55 -2.09 19.71
C SER A 17 4.08 -1.71 19.67
N ALA A 18 3.40 -1.76 20.81
CA ALA A 18 1.98 -1.41 20.87
C ALA A 18 1.69 -0.02 20.32
N SER A 19 2.48 0.98 20.70
CA SER A 19 2.29 2.36 20.25
C SER A 19 2.55 2.51 18.75
N VAL A 20 3.62 1.91 18.23
CA VAL A 20 3.98 2.01 16.81
C VAL A 20 2.92 1.34 15.94
N ASP A 21 2.53 0.12 16.28
CA ASP A 21 1.56 -0.65 15.51
C ASP A 21 0.16 -0.02 15.58
N LEU A 22 -0.28 0.42 16.77
CA LEU A 22 -1.55 1.15 16.89
C LEU A 22 -1.53 2.45 16.08
N SER A 23 -0.46 3.25 16.15
CA SER A 23 -0.37 4.48 15.35
C SER A 23 -0.34 4.19 13.84
N ALA A 24 0.39 3.17 13.41
CA ALA A 24 0.57 2.84 12.00
C ALA A 24 -0.70 2.29 11.37
N PHE A 25 -1.37 1.33 12.01
CA PHE A 25 -2.51 0.60 11.44
C PHE A 25 -3.86 1.16 11.86
N LEU A 26 -4.08 1.36 13.17
CA LEU A 26 -5.35 1.90 13.67
C LEU A 26 -5.40 3.43 13.50
N GLY A 27 -4.29 4.12 13.83
CA GLY A 27 -4.20 5.57 13.74
C GLY A 27 -4.38 6.10 12.32
N SER A 28 -3.78 5.44 11.32
CA SER A 28 -3.97 5.78 9.90
C SER A 28 -5.44 5.66 9.48
N ALA A 29 -6.13 4.60 9.90
CA ALA A 29 -7.55 4.40 9.62
C ALA A 29 -8.43 5.44 10.33
N VAL A 30 -8.16 5.72 11.61
CA VAL A 30 -8.88 6.76 12.36
C VAL A 30 -8.70 8.13 11.71
N ILE A 31 -7.48 8.49 11.32
CA ILE A 31 -7.21 9.75 10.59
C ILE A 31 -8.00 9.78 9.28
N SER A 32 -8.02 8.68 8.52
CA SER A 32 -8.78 8.59 7.27
C SER A 32 -10.27 8.85 7.49
N LEU A 33 -10.87 8.20 8.49
CA LEU A 33 -12.29 8.37 8.82
C LEU A 33 -12.59 9.77 9.38
N LEU A 34 -11.68 10.36 10.16
CA LEU A 34 -11.79 11.74 10.62
C LEU A 34 -11.73 12.73 9.45
N LEU A 35 -10.87 12.50 8.46
CA LEU A 35 -10.82 13.30 7.24
C LEU A 35 -12.13 13.21 6.45
N LEU A 36 -12.78 12.04 6.39
CA LEU A 36 -14.12 11.94 5.82
C LEU A 36 -15.14 12.77 6.61
N ALA A 37 -15.12 12.71 7.94
CA ALA A 37 -16.02 13.48 8.78
C ALA A 37 -15.80 14.99 8.62
N VAL A 38 -14.54 15.44 8.56
CA VAL A 38 -14.18 16.83 8.26
C VAL A 38 -14.66 17.21 6.86
N GLY A 39 -14.43 16.35 5.87
CA GLY A 39 -14.86 16.57 4.49
C GLY A 39 -16.37 16.70 4.36
N TRP A 40 -17.12 15.92 5.13
CA TRP A 40 -18.57 16.04 5.25
C TRP A 40 -18.99 17.38 5.84
N GLN A 41 -18.37 17.78 6.97
CA GLN A 41 -18.69 19.04 7.66
C GLN A 41 -18.43 20.29 6.80
N ILE A 42 -17.40 20.25 5.94
CA ILE A 42 -17.06 21.38 5.06
C ILE A 42 -17.63 21.24 3.63
N GLY A 43 -18.43 20.19 3.37
CA GLY A 43 -19.17 20.03 2.11
C GLY A 43 -18.36 19.53 0.90
N ILE A 44 -17.21 18.87 1.12
CA ILE A 44 -16.36 18.32 0.03
C ILE A 44 -16.45 16.80 -0.12
N LEU A 45 -17.22 16.11 0.74
CA LEU A 45 -17.25 14.64 0.79
C LEU A 45 -17.66 14.00 -0.54
N GLU A 46 -18.48 14.66 -1.35
CA GLU A 46 -19.01 14.10 -2.60
C GLU A 46 -18.19 14.52 -3.83
N GLY A 47 -17.12 15.28 -3.64
CA GLY A 47 -16.36 15.92 -4.72
C GLY A 47 -15.02 15.25 -5.04
N GLU A 48 -14.30 15.93 -5.94
CA GLU A 48 -12.89 15.69 -6.26
C GLU A 48 -11.99 15.93 -5.04
N THR A 49 -10.83 15.28 -5.01
CA THR A 49 -9.84 15.51 -3.95
C THR A 49 -9.34 16.96 -3.98
N PRO A 50 -9.57 17.78 -2.94
CA PRO A 50 -9.05 19.15 -2.92
C PRO A 50 -7.53 19.15 -2.80
N ASP A 51 -6.89 20.23 -3.26
CA ASP A 51 -5.44 20.34 -3.36
C ASP A 51 -4.68 20.01 -2.07
N TRP A 52 -5.17 20.43 -0.90
CA TRP A 52 -4.50 20.10 0.37
C TRP A 52 -4.55 18.61 0.69
N ALA A 53 -5.64 17.93 0.33
CA ALA A 53 -5.81 16.50 0.53
C ALA A 53 -4.97 15.72 -0.51
N TRP A 54 -4.92 16.21 -1.74
CA TRP A 54 -4.04 15.66 -2.78
C TRP A 54 -2.57 15.79 -2.38
N VAL A 55 -2.13 16.96 -1.91
CA VAL A 55 -0.74 17.17 -1.46
C VAL A 55 -0.43 16.23 -0.28
N SER A 56 -1.30 16.13 0.72
CA SER A 56 -1.03 15.32 1.91
C SER A 56 -1.13 13.82 1.67
N ALA A 57 -2.15 13.34 0.96
CA ALA A 57 -2.35 11.92 0.68
C ALA A 57 -1.55 11.48 -0.54
N VAL A 58 -1.76 12.08 -1.71
CA VAL A 58 -1.11 11.63 -2.96
C VAL A 58 0.38 11.95 -2.95
N LEU A 59 0.76 13.23 -2.86
CA LEU A 59 2.18 13.59 -2.97
C LEU A 59 3.02 13.11 -1.76
N LEU A 60 2.57 13.39 -0.53
CA LEU A 60 3.39 13.15 0.68
C LEU A 60 3.27 11.72 1.25
N ILE A 61 2.28 10.93 0.82
CA ILE A 61 2.12 9.53 1.25
C ILE A 61 2.21 8.58 0.04
N ASP A 62 1.37 8.74 -0.99
CA ASP A 62 1.31 7.81 -2.13
C ASP A 62 2.61 7.82 -2.94
N VAL A 63 2.97 8.95 -3.53
CA VAL A 63 4.21 9.03 -4.33
C VAL A 63 5.45 8.81 -3.45
N ALA A 64 5.44 9.35 -2.22
CA ALA A 64 6.56 9.19 -1.30
C ALA A 64 6.79 7.74 -0.83
N HIS A 65 5.75 6.91 -0.65
CA HIS A 65 5.94 5.51 -0.23
C HIS A 65 6.59 4.67 -1.31
N VAL A 66 6.32 4.95 -2.59
CA VAL A 66 6.97 4.30 -3.73
C VAL A 66 8.49 4.43 -3.62
N TRP A 67 8.97 5.65 -3.33
CA TRP A 67 10.40 5.94 -3.13
C TRP A 67 11.00 5.27 -1.89
N ALA A 68 10.20 4.84 -0.91
CA ALA A 68 10.70 4.12 0.25
C ALA A 68 11.38 2.79 -0.14
N THR A 69 11.03 2.21 -1.29
CA THR A 69 11.76 1.08 -1.91
C THR A 69 13.27 1.36 -2.06
N SER A 70 13.66 2.62 -2.29
CA SER A 70 15.06 3.01 -2.42
C SER A 70 15.87 2.76 -1.16
N PHE A 71 15.27 2.92 0.03
CA PHE A 71 15.94 2.57 1.29
C PHE A 71 16.16 1.07 1.44
N ARG A 72 15.35 0.23 0.80
CA ARG A 72 15.54 -1.21 0.78
C ARG A 72 16.51 -1.65 -0.31
N VAL A 73 16.58 -0.95 -1.44
CA VAL A 73 17.35 -1.41 -2.60
C VAL A 73 18.44 -0.42 -3.01
N TYR A 74 18.06 0.74 -3.55
CA TYR A 74 18.97 1.59 -4.33
C TYR A 74 19.95 2.43 -3.49
N PHE A 75 19.60 2.79 -2.26
CA PHE A 75 20.49 3.51 -1.35
C PHE A 75 21.47 2.60 -0.61
N ASP A 76 21.32 1.28 -0.71
CA ASP A 76 22.23 0.29 -0.15
C ASP A 76 23.02 -0.42 -1.26
N PRO A 77 24.26 0.01 -1.56
CA PRO A 77 25.07 -0.60 -2.60
C PRO A 77 25.39 -2.08 -2.38
N GLN A 78 25.43 -2.54 -1.12
CA GLN A 78 25.71 -3.94 -0.82
C GLN A 78 24.51 -4.81 -1.22
N GLU A 79 23.31 -4.33 -0.87
CA GLU A 79 22.06 -5.02 -1.20
C GLU A 79 21.77 -4.97 -2.71
N LEU A 80 22.00 -3.82 -3.35
CA LEU A 80 21.86 -3.68 -4.80
C LEU A 80 22.73 -4.72 -5.54
N ARG A 81 23.99 -4.89 -5.14
CA ARG A 81 24.91 -5.87 -5.75
C ARG A 81 24.50 -7.32 -5.48
N ARG A 82 23.87 -7.60 -4.33
CA ARG A 82 23.45 -8.95 -3.94
C ARG A 82 22.43 -9.56 -4.91
N ARG A 83 21.53 -8.74 -5.47
CA ARG A 83 20.52 -9.18 -6.45
C ARG A 83 20.44 -8.21 -7.63
N LEU A 84 21.61 -7.83 -8.15
CA LEU A 84 21.74 -6.80 -9.19
C LEU A 84 20.83 -7.07 -10.38
N PHE A 85 20.78 -8.31 -10.85
CA PHE A 85 19.93 -8.69 -11.98
C PHE A 85 18.47 -8.35 -11.71
N LEU A 86 17.91 -8.75 -10.56
CA LEU A 86 16.52 -8.44 -10.21
C LEU A 86 16.26 -6.93 -10.12
N TYR A 87 17.15 -6.21 -9.43
CA TYR A 87 16.96 -4.79 -9.11
C TYR A 87 17.19 -3.86 -10.31
N VAL A 88 17.94 -4.31 -11.32
CA VAL A 88 18.13 -3.56 -12.57
C VAL A 88 17.17 -4.04 -13.65
N SER A 89 16.90 -5.34 -13.75
CA SER A 89 16.03 -5.86 -14.80
C SER A 89 14.60 -5.35 -14.63
N VAL A 90 14.06 -5.29 -13.41
CA VAL A 90 12.67 -4.84 -13.19
C VAL A 90 12.40 -3.43 -13.72
N PRO A 91 13.13 -2.36 -13.32
CA PRO A 91 12.91 -1.04 -13.88
C PRO A 91 13.17 -0.98 -15.39
N VAL A 92 14.21 -1.65 -15.89
CA VAL A 92 14.55 -1.65 -17.34
C VAL A 92 13.47 -2.33 -18.17
N THR A 93 13.03 -3.53 -17.77
CA THR A 93 11.96 -4.24 -18.48
C THR A 93 10.63 -3.54 -18.31
N GLY A 94 10.35 -2.95 -17.13
CA GLY A 94 9.16 -2.16 -16.88
C GLY A 94 9.07 -0.96 -17.82
N TYR A 95 10.20 -0.26 -18.02
CA TYR A 95 10.28 0.83 -18.98
C TYR A 95 10.08 0.36 -20.43
N ILE A 96 10.84 -0.64 -20.89
CA ILE A 96 10.76 -1.14 -22.27
C ILE A 96 9.35 -1.64 -22.61
N LEU A 97 8.76 -2.45 -21.72
CA LEU A 97 7.39 -2.94 -21.92
C LEU A 97 6.37 -1.81 -21.81
N GLY A 98 6.58 -0.85 -20.91
CA GLY A 98 5.74 0.32 -20.78
C GLY A 98 5.70 1.14 -22.07
N VAL A 99 6.85 1.41 -22.68
CA VAL A 99 6.95 2.09 -23.99
C VAL A 99 6.23 1.30 -25.07
N ALA A 100 6.49 -0.02 -25.17
CA ALA A 100 5.86 -0.87 -26.17
C ALA A 100 4.33 -0.95 -26.03
N ILE A 101 3.79 -0.95 -24.81
CA ILE A 101 2.35 -0.97 -24.58
C ILE A 101 1.74 0.41 -24.83
N TYR A 102 2.36 1.48 -24.33
CA TYR A 102 1.86 2.84 -24.48
C TYR A 102 1.85 3.27 -25.96
N SER A 103 2.82 2.83 -26.76
CA SER A 103 2.86 3.10 -28.20
C SER A 103 1.68 2.50 -28.97
N GLU A 104 1.11 1.40 -28.47
CA GLU A 104 -0.07 0.77 -29.07
C GLU A 104 -1.38 1.36 -28.53
N SER A 105 -1.44 1.63 -27.22
CA SER A 105 -2.59 2.28 -26.59
C SER A 105 -2.25 2.83 -25.20
N GLU A 106 -2.43 4.15 -25.04
CA GLU A 106 -2.29 4.83 -23.75
C GLU A 106 -3.21 4.22 -22.69
N LEU A 107 -4.46 3.94 -23.05
CA LEU A 107 -5.44 3.38 -22.11
C LEU A 107 -5.10 1.95 -21.68
N ILE A 108 -4.57 1.12 -22.58
CA ILE A 108 -4.13 -0.24 -22.22
C ILE A 108 -2.95 -0.15 -21.24
N PHE A 109 -2.01 0.78 -21.45
CA PHE A 109 -0.91 1.01 -20.51
C PHE A 109 -1.45 1.34 -19.11
N TRP A 110 -2.34 2.33 -19.00
CA TRP A 110 -2.91 2.74 -17.71
C TRP A 110 -3.73 1.63 -17.05
N ARG A 111 -4.50 0.86 -17.83
CA ARG A 111 -5.23 -0.33 -17.34
C ARG A 111 -4.29 -1.38 -16.76
N ILE A 112 -3.20 -1.70 -17.47
CA ILE A 112 -2.23 -2.69 -16.99
C ILE A 112 -1.55 -2.17 -15.72
N LEU A 113 -1.17 -0.89 -15.69
CA LEU A 113 -0.57 -0.27 -14.50
C LEU A 113 -1.53 -0.28 -13.30
N ALA A 114 -2.80 0.06 -13.51
CA ALA A 114 -3.86 0.00 -12.50
C ALA A 114 -4.02 -1.41 -11.93
N LEU A 115 -4.07 -2.44 -12.78
CA LEU A 115 -4.18 -3.83 -12.33
C LEU A 115 -2.95 -4.30 -11.54
N ILE A 116 -1.75 -3.86 -11.92
CA ILE A 116 -0.51 -4.15 -11.18
C ILE A 116 -0.53 -3.44 -9.81
N ALA A 117 -0.96 -2.17 -9.77
CA ALA A 117 -1.10 -1.39 -8.54
C ALA A 117 -2.13 -2.03 -7.59
N VAL A 118 -3.31 -2.38 -8.09
CA VAL A 118 -4.34 -3.11 -7.34
C VAL A 118 -3.81 -4.41 -6.76
N PHE A 119 -3.12 -5.21 -7.57
CA PHE A 119 -2.49 -6.45 -7.10
C PHE A 119 -1.50 -6.17 -5.98
N HIS A 120 -0.67 -5.13 -6.11
CA HIS A 120 0.27 -4.71 -5.07
C HIS A 120 -0.47 -4.34 -3.77
N PHE A 121 -1.51 -3.50 -3.83
CA PHE A 121 -2.30 -3.07 -2.68
C PHE A 121 -2.92 -4.27 -1.94
N ILE A 122 -3.55 -5.21 -2.66
CA ILE A 122 -4.12 -6.44 -2.09
C ILE A 122 -3.03 -7.27 -1.39
N ARG A 123 -1.89 -7.45 -2.07
CA ARG A 123 -0.77 -8.26 -1.56
C ARG A 123 -0.10 -7.64 -0.35
N GLN A 124 -0.05 -6.32 -0.26
CA GLN A 124 0.51 -5.61 0.88
C GLN A 124 -0.33 -5.84 2.14
N GLN A 125 -1.66 -5.74 2.05
CA GLN A 125 -2.57 -6.02 3.16
C GLN A 125 -2.47 -7.48 3.64
N TYR A 126 -2.41 -8.42 2.71
CA TYR A 126 -2.12 -9.81 3.03
C TYR A 126 -0.75 -9.99 3.72
N GLY A 127 0.27 -9.23 3.29
CA GLY A 127 1.62 -9.24 3.86
C GLY A 127 1.63 -8.95 5.36
N TRP A 128 0.88 -7.94 5.80
CA TRP A 128 0.75 -7.59 7.22
C TRP A 128 0.12 -8.72 8.04
N VAL A 129 -0.98 -9.29 7.56
CA VAL A 129 -1.63 -10.45 8.19
C VAL A 129 -0.64 -11.62 8.31
N ALA A 130 0.13 -11.90 7.25
CA ALA A 130 1.13 -12.97 7.28
C ALA A 130 2.26 -12.69 8.30
N LEU A 131 2.70 -11.44 8.44
CA LEU A 131 3.71 -11.05 9.44
C LEU A 131 3.20 -11.26 10.88
N TYR A 132 2.01 -10.79 11.21
CA TYR A 132 1.43 -10.96 12.55
C TYR A 132 1.20 -12.42 12.92
N ARG A 133 0.71 -13.23 11.97
CA ARG A 133 0.52 -14.66 12.19
C ARG A 133 1.84 -15.37 12.47
N ARG A 134 2.87 -15.01 11.71
CA ARG A 134 4.21 -15.54 11.91
C ARG A 134 4.81 -15.10 13.25
N LYS A 135 4.61 -13.84 13.66
CA LYS A 135 5.09 -13.30 14.94
C LYS A 135 4.60 -14.13 16.12
N LEU A 136 3.31 -14.51 16.11
CA LEU A 136 2.71 -15.33 17.15
C LEU A 136 2.83 -16.85 16.91
N GLY A 137 3.36 -17.26 15.75
CA GLY A 137 3.57 -18.67 15.43
C GLY A 137 2.29 -19.44 15.08
N GLU A 138 1.30 -18.77 14.50
CA GLU A 138 0.06 -19.41 14.05
C GLU A 138 0.30 -20.37 12.88
N THR A 139 0.05 -21.66 13.06
CA THR A 139 0.27 -22.70 12.04
C THR A 139 -1.01 -23.43 11.58
N GLY A 140 -2.14 -23.21 12.25
CA GLY A 140 -3.41 -23.88 11.95
C GLY A 140 -3.91 -23.62 10.53
N ARG A 141 -4.22 -24.69 9.78
CA ARG A 141 -4.70 -24.61 8.39
C ARG A 141 -6.06 -23.92 8.26
N LEU A 142 -7.01 -24.26 9.13
CA LEU A 142 -8.33 -23.64 9.09
C LEU A 142 -8.26 -22.14 9.42
N SER A 143 -7.52 -21.79 10.48
CA SER A 143 -7.25 -20.37 10.80
C SER A 143 -6.59 -19.66 9.63
N PHE A 144 -5.67 -20.35 8.92
CA PHE A 144 -5.03 -19.80 7.74
C PHE A 144 -5.98 -19.46 6.60
N LEU A 145 -6.89 -20.38 6.29
CA LEU A 145 -7.88 -20.17 5.24
C LEU A 145 -8.81 -19.02 5.62
N ILE A 146 -9.29 -18.97 6.86
CA ILE A 146 -10.17 -17.89 7.33
C ILE A 146 -9.46 -16.53 7.29
N ASP A 147 -8.24 -16.42 7.83
CA ASP A 147 -7.47 -15.18 7.85
C ASP A 147 -7.16 -14.67 6.43
N SER A 148 -6.75 -15.58 5.54
CA SER A 148 -6.41 -15.24 4.16
C SER A 148 -7.67 -14.81 3.40
N SER A 149 -8.74 -15.60 3.48
CA SER A 149 -10.00 -15.26 2.81
C SER A 149 -10.56 -13.92 3.27
N ALA A 150 -10.47 -13.62 4.57
CA ALA A 150 -10.94 -12.34 5.11
C ALA A 150 -10.17 -11.16 4.51
N ILE A 151 -8.83 -11.16 4.56
CA ILE A 151 -8.06 -10.02 4.04
C ILE A 151 -8.12 -9.90 2.51
N TYR A 152 -8.23 -11.00 1.78
CA TYR A 152 -8.48 -10.93 0.33
C TYR A 152 -9.87 -10.38 0.03
N LEU A 153 -10.92 -10.85 0.70
CA LEU A 153 -12.27 -10.34 0.46
C LEU A 153 -12.46 -8.90 0.97
N ALA A 154 -11.69 -8.45 1.98
CA ALA A 154 -11.64 -7.05 2.42
C ALA A 154 -11.32 -6.08 1.28
N THR A 155 -10.56 -6.53 0.29
CA THR A 155 -10.04 -5.71 -0.80
C THR A 155 -10.67 -6.07 -2.15
N VAL A 156 -10.84 -7.36 -2.45
CA VAL A 156 -11.40 -7.86 -3.71
C VAL A 156 -12.89 -7.56 -3.85
N TYR A 157 -13.69 -7.68 -2.78
CA TYR A 157 -15.13 -7.40 -2.90
C TYR A 157 -15.40 -5.93 -3.27
N PRO A 158 -14.80 -4.92 -2.59
CA PRO A 158 -14.94 -3.52 -3.01
C PRO A 158 -14.54 -3.25 -4.47
N LEU A 159 -13.49 -3.91 -4.97
CA LEU A 159 -13.08 -3.78 -6.38
C LEU A 159 -14.11 -4.38 -7.34
N VAL A 160 -14.65 -5.56 -7.03
CA VAL A 160 -15.72 -6.17 -7.84
C VAL A 160 -16.96 -5.29 -7.82
N PHE A 161 -17.32 -4.72 -6.66
CA PHE A 161 -18.40 -3.75 -6.55
C PHE A 161 -18.17 -2.54 -7.47
N TRP A 162 -16.99 -1.93 -7.42
CA TRP A 162 -16.64 -0.80 -8.29
C TRP A 162 -16.80 -1.18 -9.77
N MET A 163 -16.19 -2.28 -10.19
CA MET A 163 -16.23 -2.73 -11.59
C MET A 163 -17.63 -3.12 -12.06
N SER A 164 -18.52 -3.57 -11.15
CA SER A 164 -19.91 -3.87 -11.45
C SER A 164 -20.84 -2.64 -11.47
N ASN A 165 -20.36 -1.50 -10.98
CA ASN A 165 -21.15 -0.26 -10.82
C ASN A 165 -20.45 0.96 -11.45
N LEU A 166 -19.76 0.76 -12.59
CA LEU A 166 -19.22 1.87 -13.39
C LEU A 166 -20.35 2.63 -14.11
N PRO A 167 -20.22 3.96 -14.32
CA PRO A 167 -19.11 4.81 -13.90
C PRO A 167 -19.16 5.19 -12.42
N ARG A 168 -18.00 5.56 -11.87
CA ARG A 168 -17.83 6.09 -10.50
C ARG A 168 -17.10 7.43 -10.58
N ASN A 169 -17.23 8.26 -9.54
CA ASN A 169 -16.63 9.59 -9.47
C ASN A 169 -15.19 9.57 -8.97
N PHE A 170 -14.47 8.48 -9.25
CA PHE A 170 -13.07 8.29 -8.90
C PHE A 170 -12.45 7.28 -9.86
N GLN A 171 -11.14 7.40 -10.03
CA GLN A 171 -10.32 6.57 -10.91
C GLN A 171 -9.05 6.14 -10.17
N TRP A 172 -8.39 5.08 -10.62
CA TRP A 172 -7.14 4.67 -9.97
C TRP A 172 -5.96 5.54 -10.41
N PHE A 173 -5.87 5.81 -11.71
CA PHE A 173 -4.91 6.71 -12.35
C PHE A 173 -5.61 7.68 -13.30
N VAL A 174 -6.38 7.15 -14.26
CA VAL A 174 -7.00 7.94 -15.34
C VAL A 174 -8.39 7.42 -15.65
N GLU A 175 -9.18 8.23 -16.35
CA GLU A 175 -10.55 7.85 -16.70
C GLU A 175 -10.55 6.55 -17.53
N ASN A 176 -11.46 5.62 -17.21
CA ASN A 176 -11.64 4.34 -17.91
C ASN A 176 -10.47 3.32 -17.78
N ASP A 177 -9.60 3.49 -16.78
CA ASP A 177 -8.53 2.56 -16.40
C ASP A 177 -9.03 1.23 -15.78
N PHE A 178 -10.32 1.15 -15.47
CA PHE A 178 -11.03 -0.07 -15.11
C PHE A 178 -12.03 -0.49 -16.19
N PHE A 179 -12.42 -1.77 -16.17
CA PHE A 179 -13.40 -2.33 -17.09
C PHE A 179 -14.63 -2.85 -16.34
N ALA A 180 -15.78 -2.83 -17.02
CA ALA A 180 -17.04 -3.24 -16.43
C ALA A 180 -17.12 -4.76 -16.24
N LEU A 181 -17.62 -5.18 -15.08
CA LEU A 181 -17.95 -6.56 -14.75
C LEU A 181 -19.48 -6.75 -14.71
N PRO A 182 -20.00 -7.96 -14.98
CA PRO A 182 -21.43 -8.23 -14.85
C PRO A 182 -21.95 -7.94 -13.43
N PRO A 183 -23.08 -7.23 -13.25
CA PRO A 183 -23.64 -6.92 -11.93
C PRO A 183 -23.98 -8.16 -11.08
N LEU A 184 -24.10 -9.33 -11.71
CA LEU A 184 -24.33 -10.60 -11.02
C LEU A 184 -23.13 -10.99 -10.14
N LEU A 185 -21.90 -10.63 -10.51
CA LEU A 185 -20.72 -11.01 -9.74
C LEU A 185 -20.73 -10.37 -8.35
N GLU A 186 -21.07 -9.09 -8.25
CA GLU A 186 -21.24 -8.40 -6.98
C GLU A 186 -22.31 -9.08 -6.11
N LYS A 187 -23.48 -9.38 -6.69
CA LYS A 187 -24.60 -10.02 -5.98
C LYS A 187 -24.23 -11.39 -5.40
N ILE A 188 -23.41 -12.17 -6.11
CA ILE A 188 -22.91 -13.47 -5.65
C ILE A 188 -21.82 -13.30 -4.58
N LEU A 189 -20.93 -12.32 -4.76
CA LEU A 189 -19.77 -12.16 -3.89
C LEU A 189 -20.12 -11.51 -2.55
N PHE A 190 -21.14 -10.65 -2.50
CA PHE A 190 -21.52 -9.94 -1.27
C PHE A 190 -21.88 -10.87 -0.10
N PRO A 191 -22.77 -11.88 -0.24
CA PRO A 191 -23.02 -12.84 0.84
C PRO A 191 -21.76 -13.57 1.31
N PHE A 192 -20.86 -13.88 0.38
CA PHE A 192 -19.59 -14.56 0.68
C PHE A 192 -18.63 -13.65 1.46
N TYR A 193 -18.54 -12.37 1.06
CA TYR A 193 -17.81 -11.32 1.79
C TYR A 193 -18.30 -11.22 3.23
N VAL A 194 -19.62 -11.06 3.43
CA VAL A 194 -20.22 -10.95 4.78
C VAL A 194 -19.96 -12.23 5.60
N ALA A 195 -20.20 -13.41 5.02
CA ALA A 195 -20.01 -14.69 5.71
C ALA A 195 -18.55 -14.88 6.16
N VAL A 196 -17.57 -14.56 5.31
CA VAL A 196 -16.15 -14.69 5.65
C VAL A 196 -15.73 -13.68 6.73
N MET A 197 -16.20 -12.43 6.65
CA MET A 197 -15.91 -11.42 7.67
C MET A 197 -16.48 -11.81 9.04
N VAL A 198 -17.75 -12.24 9.08
CA VAL A 198 -18.37 -12.73 10.31
C VAL A 198 -17.61 -13.94 10.85
N THR A 199 -17.26 -14.90 9.99
CA THR A 199 -16.48 -16.08 10.39
C THR A 199 -15.11 -15.70 10.96
N TYR A 200 -14.42 -14.72 10.36
CA TYR A 200 -13.14 -14.22 10.85
C TYR A 200 -13.25 -13.66 12.26
N PHE A 201 -14.17 -12.72 12.49
CA PHE A 201 -14.32 -12.07 13.80
C PHE A 201 -14.91 -13.00 14.86
N ALA A 202 -15.85 -13.88 14.49
CA ALA A 202 -16.36 -14.92 15.38
C ALA A 202 -15.25 -15.87 15.83
N LYS A 203 -14.37 -16.27 14.91
CA LYS A 203 -13.18 -17.07 15.23
C LYS A 203 -12.22 -16.30 16.14
N SER A 204 -11.89 -15.05 15.85
CA SER A 204 -10.98 -14.27 16.71
C SER A 204 -11.54 -14.10 18.12
N PHE A 205 -12.84 -13.81 18.23
CA PHE A 205 -13.55 -13.71 19.51
C PHE A 205 -13.55 -15.05 20.26
N TYR A 206 -13.83 -16.15 19.57
CA TYR A 206 -13.77 -17.49 20.16
C TYR A 206 -12.38 -17.81 20.71
N LEU A 207 -11.31 -17.57 19.95
CA LEU A 207 -9.93 -17.82 20.39
C LEU A 207 -9.55 -16.97 21.60
N CYS A 208 -10.03 -15.71 21.66
CA CYS A 208 -9.80 -14.83 22.80
C CYS A 208 -10.44 -15.39 24.08
N ILE A 209 -11.70 -15.83 24.01
CA ILE A 209 -12.44 -16.29 25.18
C ILE A 209 -12.09 -17.73 25.59
N ALA A 210 -12.00 -18.64 24.61
CA ALA A 210 -11.81 -20.07 24.88
C ALA A 210 -10.34 -20.46 25.08
N GLU A 211 -9.42 -19.80 24.37
CA GLU A 211 -7.99 -20.17 24.37
C GLU A 211 -7.10 -19.09 24.99
N GLY A 212 -7.65 -17.93 25.38
CA GLY A 212 -6.86 -16.79 25.87
C GLY A 212 -5.91 -16.22 24.82
N PHE A 213 -6.14 -16.53 23.54
CA PHE A 213 -5.25 -16.17 22.44
C PHE A 213 -5.86 -15.04 21.61
N LEU A 214 -5.15 -13.91 21.53
CA LEU A 214 -5.54 -12.76 20.73
C LEU A 214 -4.37 -12.26 19.88
N ASN A 215 -4.60 -12.16 18.57
CA ASN A 215 -3.67 -11.51 17.64
C ASN A 215 -4.20 -10.12 17.28
N ILE A 216 -4.13 -9.20 18.24
CA ILE A 216 -4.78 -7.88 18.15
C ILE A 216 -4.31 -7.06 16.94
N GLY A 217 -3.02 -7.11 16.60
CA GLY A 217 -2.49 -6.37 15.46
C GLY A 217 -3.01 -6.92 14.12
N LYS A 218 -3.18 -8.25 14.00
CA LYS A 218 -3.82 -8.88 12.83
C LYS A 218 -5.28 -8.42 12.69
N ASP A 219 -6.02 -8.42 13.81
CA ASP A 219 -7.43 -8.03 13.81
C ASP A 219 -7.62 -6.55 13.46
N ILE A 220 -6.73 -5.68 13.95
CA ILE A 220 -6.71 -4.27 13.55
C ILE A 220 -6.51 -4.15 12.05
N VAL A 221 -5.50 -4.82 11.46
CA VAL A 221 -5.26 -4.76 10.01
C VAL A 221 -6.48 -5.22 9.21
N VAL A 222 -7.10 -6.33 9.58
CA VAL A 222 -8.28 -6.85 8.86
C VAL A 222 -9.46 -5.89 8.99
N ALA A 223 -9.73 -5.39 10.21
CA ALA A 223 -10.82 -4.46 10.46
C ALA A 223 -10.63 -3.13 9.73
N THR A 224 -9.45 -2.51 9.83
CA THR A 224 -9.18 -1.21 9.21
C THR A 224 -9.20 -1.31 7.70
N THR A 225 -8.64 -2.38 7.13
CA THR A 225 -8.71 -2.64 5.68
C THR A 225 -10.16 -2.78 5.22
N ALA A 226 -10.95 -3.66 5.87
CA ALA A 226 -12.33 -3.90 5.48
C ALA A 226 -13.19 -2.62 5.59
N ILE A 227 -13.06 -1.87 6.69
CA ILE A 227 -13.82 -0.63 6.89
C ILE A 227 -13.43 0.42 5.85
N CYS A 228 -12.14 0.72 5.70
CA CYS A 228 -11.69 1.83 4.85
C CYS A 228 -11.90 1.56 3.36
N TRP A 229 -11.68 0.31 2.91
CA TRP A 229 -11.96 -0.08 1.52
C TRP A 229 -13.46 -0.06 1.24
N TYR A 230 -14.28 -0.62 2.14
CA TYR A 230 -15.73 -0.60 1.96
C TYR A 230 -16.27 0.83 1.96
N VAL A 231 -15.83 1.68 2.89
CA VAL A 231 -16.28 3.07 2.97
C VAL A 231 -15.85 3.87 1.73
N GLY A 232 -14.58 3.80 1.34
CA GLY A 232 -14.05 4.61 0.24
C GLY A 232 -14.47 4.16 -1.16
N ILE A 233 -14.77 2.87 -1.35
CA ILE A 233 -15.08 2.33 -2.68
C ILE A 233 -16.56 1.97 -2.84
N VAL A 234 -17.18 1.38 -1.82
CA VAL A 234 -18.57 0.88 -1.89
C VAL A 234 -19.56 1.94 -1.43
N LEU A 235 -19.40 2.41 -0.19
CA LEU A 235 -20.36 3.30 0.46
C LEU A 235 -20.37 4.70 -0.17
N LEU A 236 -19.19 5.26 -0.44
CA LEU A 236 -19.02 6.60 -0.97
C LEU A 236 -18.59 6.56 -2.43
N ASN A 237 -19.14 7.48 -3.23
CA ASN A 237 -18.79 7.67 -4.64
C ASN A 237 -18.04 9.01 -4.80
N SER A 238 -16.84 9.10 -4.24
CA SER A 238 -16.03 10.32 -4.24
C SER A 238 -14.55 10.01 -4.35
N ASP A 239 -13.86 10.76 -5.19
CA ASP A 239 -12.40 10.74 -5.33
C ASP A 239 -11.68 11.13 -4.03
N TYR A 240 -12.17 12.15 -3.32
CA TYR A 240 -11.65 12.51 -2.00
C TYR A 240 -11.75 11.33 -1.02
N ALA A 241 -12.93 10.69 -0.95
CA ALA A 241 -13.15 9.59 -0.04
C ALA A 241 -12.29 8.37 -0.39
N PHE A 242 -12.25 8.01 -1.67
CA PHE A 242 -11.40 6.94 -2.19
C PHE A 242 -9.93 7.19 -1.84
N THR A 243 -9.43 8.39 -2.10
CA THR A 243 -8.04 8.79 -1.87
C THR A 243 -7.66 8.66 -0.40
N VAL A 244 -8.37 9.33 0.52
CA VAL A 244 -7.94 9.34 1.92
C VAL A 244 -8.04 7.96 2.58
N THR A 245 -9.05 7.15 2.24
CA THR A 245 -9.22 5.84 2.89
C THR A 245 -8.36 4.74 2.31
N ASN A 246 -7.95 4.82 1.04
CA ASN A 246 -7.05 3.84 0.46
C ASN A 246 -5.59 4.24 0.66
N VAL A 247 -5.26 5.52 0.49
CA VAL A 247 -3.87 5.98 0.47
C VAL A 247 -3.21 5.92 1.84
N ILE A 248 -3.88 6.47 2.85
CA ILE A 248 -3.27 6.67 4.17
C ILE A 248 -3.04 5.32 4.87
N ILE A 249 -3.99 4.40 4.77
CA ILE A 249 -3.92 3.09 5.45
C ILE A 249 -2.92 2.11 4.84
N HIS A 250 -2.41 2.38 3.63
CA HIS A 250 -1.40 1.54 2.99
C HIS A 250 -0.01 2.19 3.11
N GLY A 251 0.10 3.48 2.79
CA GLY A 251 1.39 4.17 2.71
C GLY A 251 2.01 4.41 4.09
N VAL A 252 1.21 4.78 5.09
CA VAL A 252 1.71 5.05 6.45
C VAL A 252 2.32 3.80 7.10
N PRO A 253 1.63 2.62 7.14
CA PRO A 253 2.28 1.39 7.60
C PRO A 253 3.56 1.04 6.86
N TYR A 254 3.62 1.31 5.56
CA TYR A 254 4.81 1.03 4.76
C TYR A 254 6.00 1.90 5.16
N PHE A 255 5.78 3.21 5.39
CA PHE A 255 6.83 4.09 5.91
C PHE A 255 7.40 3.57 7.23
N VAL A 256 6.53 3.11 8.14
CA VAL A 256 6.95 2.56 9.42
C VAL A 256 7.84 1.34 9.21
N LEU A 257 7.39 0.37 8.40
CA LEU A 257 8.19 -0.83 8.11
C LEU A 257 9.55 -0.50 7.49
N VAL A 258 9.59 0.36 6.48
CA VAL A 258 10.84 0.73 5.82
C VAL A 258 11.74 1.54 6.75
N TYR A 259 11.20 2.43 7.59
CA TYR A 259 11.99 3.19 8.54
C TYR A 259 12.67 2.28 9.55
N PHE A 260 11.94 1.33 10.15
CA PHE A 260 12.54 0.37 11.08
C PHE A 260 13.57 -0.54 10.40
N TYR A 261 13.31 -0.99 9.17
CA TYR A 261 14.30 -1.68 8.36
C TYR A 261 15.56 -0.82 8.15
N ALA A 262 15.39 0.45 7.77
CA ALA A 262 16.49 1.36 7.49
C ALA A 262 17.31 1.64 8.75
N ARG A 263 16.67 1.80 9.91
CA ARG A 263 17.34 1.93 11.20
C ARG A 263 18.19 0.72 11.53
N TRP A 264 17.62 -0.48 11.43
CA TRP A 264 18.35 -1.73 11.63
C TRP A 264 19.52 -1.86 10.65
N ARG A 265 19.30 -1.53 9.37
CA ARG A 265 20.33 -1.64 8.33
C ARG A 265 21.46 -0.62 8.51
N SER A 266 21.15 0.55 9.07
CA SER A 266 22.10 1.67 9.25
C SER A 266 23.35 1.28 10.04
N GLU A 267 23.24 0.34 10.99
CA GLU A 267 24.35 -0.16 11.81
C GLU A 267 25.49 -0.73 10.98
N ASN A 268 25.15 -1.33 9.83
CA ASN A 268 26.08 -2.03 8.96
C ASN A 268 26.23 -1.35 7.58
N ALA A 269 25.76 -0.10 7.44
CA ALA A 269 25.71 0.61 6.17
C ALA A 269 26.74 1.75 6.06
N GLY A 270 26.98 2.19 4.82
CA GLY A 270 27.87 3.33 4.52
C GLY A 270 27.38 4.65 5.14
N ARG A 271 28.27 5.66 5.19
CA ARG A 271 27.95 6.98 5.79
C ARG A 271 26.72 7.65 5.15
N PHE A 272 26.57 7.52 3.82
CA PHE A 272 25.44 8.09 3.08
C PHE A 272 24.10 7.52 3.57
N TYR A 273 23.96 6.19 3.57
CA TYR A 273 22.74 5.52 4.06
C TYR A 273 22.43 5.87 5.52
N ARG A 274 23.45 5.87 6.39
CA ARG A 274 23.31 6.27 7.79
C ARG A 274 22.79 7.69 7.97
N LYS A 275 23.21 8.63 7.11
CA LYS A 275 22.70 10.00 7.12
C LYS A 275 21.21 10.03 6.78
N LEU A 276 20.82 9.34 5.70
CA LEU A 276 19.42 9.30 5.23
C LEU A 276 18.47 8.61 6.24
N SER A 277 18.98 7.64 7.00
CA SER A 277 18.23 6.87 8.01
C SER A 277 18.49 7.33 9.46
N SER A 278 19.10 8.51 9.64
CA SER A 278 19.56 8.99 10.95
C SER A 278 18.42 9.22 11.94
N ASN A 279 17.28 9.68 11.46
CA ASN A 279 16.03 9.80 12.20
C ASN A 279 14.85 9.82 11.22
N TRP A 280 13.63 9.76 11.75
CA TRP A 280 12.40 9.69 10.95
C TRP A 280 12.15 10.98 10.14
N ILE A 281 12.60 12.14 10.61
CA ILE A 281 12.43 13.43 9.91
C ILE A 281 13.28 13.44 8.64
N VAL A 282 14.57 13.06 8.74
CA VAL A 282 15.46 13.00 7.57
C VAL A 282 14.99 11.94 6.58
N PHE A 283 14.51 10.81 7.10
CA PHE A 283 13.91 9.75 6.28
C PHE A 283 12.72 10.28 5.47
N LEU A 284 11.71 10.88 6.13
CA LEU A 284 10.53 11.43 5.46
C LEU A 284 10.87 12.60 4.54
N ALA A 285 11.73 13.53 4.96
CA ALA A 285 12.15 14.65 4.12
C ALA A 285 12.84 14.18 2.83
N THR A 286 13.61 13.08 2.90
CA THR A 286 14.21 12.47 1.70
C THR A 286 13.12 11.94 0.76
N LEU A 287 12.12 11.23 1.29
CA LEU A 287 11.02 10.69 0.49
C LEU A 287 10.14 11.79 -0.11
N TRP A 288 9.82 12.83 0.66
CA TRP A 288 9.05 13.97 0.17
C TRP A 288 9.80 14.76 -0.89
N ALA A 289 11.12 14.92 -0.76
CA ALA A 289 11.92 15.57 -1.80
C ALA A 289 11.90 14.77 -3.12
N LEU A 290 12.02 13.44 -3.05
CA LEU A 290 11.96 12.58 -4.24
C LEU A 290 10.56 12.58 -4.86
N ALA A 291 9.51 12.48 -4.04
CA ALA A 291 8.13 12.55 -4.49
C ALA A 291 7.81 13.89 -5.14
N TYR A 292 8.25 15.01 -4.55
CA TYR A 292 8.08 16.33 -5.14
C TYR A 292 8.79 16.44 -6.49
N LEU A 293 10.00 15.90 -6.61
CA LEU A 293 10.70 15.87 -7.89
C LEU A 293 9.94 15.01 -8.92
N GLU A 294 9.48 13.82 -8.55
CA GLU A 294 8.67 12.98 -9.44
C GLU A 294 7.40 13.71 -9.92
N GLU A 295 6.61 14.25 -9.00
CA GLU A 295 5.38 14.99 -9.32
C GLU A 295 5.66 16.28 -10.11
N LEU A 296 6.80 16.93 -9.90
CA LEU A 296 7.24 18.04 -10.74
C LEU A 296 7.37 17.61 -12.20
N PHE A 297 7.97 16.45 -12.48
CA PHE A 297 8.10 15.94 -13.86
C PHE A 297 6.74 15.51 -14.43
N TRP A 298 5.93 14.78 -13.66
CA TRP A 298 4.56 14.41 -14.06
C TRP A 298 3.72 15.63 -14.39
N HIS A 299 3.69 16.62 -13.50
CA HIS A 299 2.94 17.85 -13.68
C HIS A 299 3.40 18.62 -14.91
N ARG A 300 4.71 18.90 -15.00
CA ARG A 300 5.22 19.79 -16.04
C ARG A 300 5.21 19.14 -17.41
N ALA A 301 5.29 17.81 -17.53
CA ALA A 301 5.35 17.13 -18.82
C ALA A 301 4.02 16.48 -19.26
N VAL A 302 3.11 16.16 -18.34
CA VAL A 302 1.94 15.32 -18.63
C VAL A 302 0.62 15.92 -18.14
N TRP A 303 0.48 16.21 -16.84
CA TRP A 303 -0.83 16.51 -16.24
C TRP A 303 -1.25 17.97 -16.36
N HIS A 304 -0.34 18.91 -16.11
CA HIS A 304 -0.61 20.35 -16.20
C HIS A 304 -1.72 20.90 -15.27
N GLU A 305 -2.04 20.21 -14.17
CA GLU A 305 -3.18 20.53 -13.29
C GLU A 305 -2.87 21.54 -12.15
N ARG A 306 -1.64 21.58 -11.65
CA ARG A 306 -1.21 22.24 -10.38
C ARG A 306 -0.04 23.22 -10.60
N ASN A 307 -0.21 24.13 -11.56
CA ASN A 307 0.78 25.17 -11.90
C ASN A 307 1.24 26.00 -10.70
N TRP A 308 0.36 26.20 -9.72
CA TRP A 308 0.67 26.94 -8.49
C TRP A 308 1.75 26.28 -7.63
N LEU A 309 1.92 24.95 -7.74
CA LEU A 309 2.87 24.17 -6.92
C LEU A 309 4.16 23.80 -7.69
N PHE A 310 4.03 23.49 -8.98
CA PHE A 310 5.11 22.91 -9.80
C PHE A 310 5.62 23.84 -10.92
N GLY A 311 4.98 24.99 -11.10
CA GLY A 311 5.33 25.95 -12.15
C GLY A 311 4.83 25.55 -13.53
N GLY A 312 5.20 26.35 -14.55
CA GLY A 312 4.63 26.26 -15.90
C GLY A 312 5.00 25.00 -16.68
N ASN A 313 4.09 24.64 -17.59
CA ASN A 313 4.13 23.45 -18.44
C ASN A 313 5.35 23.40 -19.37
N TRP A 314 5.74 22.18 -19.72
CA TRP A 314 6.65 21.87 -20.83
C TRP A 314 5.84 21.29 -21.99
N GLU A 315 6.12 21.76 -23.20
CA GLU A 315 5.52 21.26 -24.44
C GLU A 315 6.30 20.00 -24.89
N LEU A 316 5.89 18.84 -24.39
CA LEU A 316 6.53 17.54 -24.61
C LEU A 316 5.54 16.45 -25.07
N GLU A 317 4.46 16.86 -25.73
CA GLU A 317 3.38 15.98 -26.19
C GLU A 317 3.89 14.83 -27.07
N ASP A 318 4.78 15.13 -28.01
CA ASP A 318 5.37 14.15 -28.94
C ASP A 318 6.25 13.11 -28.23
N TRP A 319 6.66 13.39 -26.99
CA TRP A 319 7.52 12.51 -26.19
C TRP A 319 6.75 11.68 -25.16
N LYS A 320 5.43 11.81 -25.05
CA LYS A 320 4.62 11.08 -24.05
C LYS A 320 4.82 9.57 -24.10
N VAL A 321 5.01 9.01 -25.30
CA VAL A 321 5.30 7.58 -25.50
C VAL A 321 6.55 7.09 -24.76
N TYR A 322 7.53 7.97 -24.54
CA TYR A 322 8.74 7.67 -23.79
C TYR A 322 8.67 8.20 -22.36
N LEU A 323 8.04 9.35 -22.15
CA LEU A 323 8.01 10.04 -20.86
C LEU A 323 7.04 9.38 -19.87
N VAL A 324 5.82 9.04 -20.29
CA VAL A 324 4.83 8.43 -19.39
C VAL A 324 5.33 7.10 -18.82
N PRO A 325 5.84 6.15 -19.65
CA PRO A 325 6.45 4.93 -19.12
C PRO A 325 7.67 5.17 -18.26
N LEU A 326 8.49 6.19 -18.56
CA LEU A 326 9.67 6.55 -17.77
C LEU A 326 9.27 7.03 -16.37
N LEU A 327 8.27 7.91 -16.29
CA LEU A 327 7.77 8.46 -15.04
C LEU A 327 7.01 7.41 -14.22
N ALA A 328 6.45 6.38 -14.85
CA ALA A 328 5.86 5.23 -14.14
C ALA A 328 6.89 4.23 -13.60
N VAL A 329 8.17 4.31 -13.98
CA VAL A 329 9.21 3.34 -13.56
C VAL A 329 9.32 3.21 -12.03
N PRO A 330 9.31 4.30 -11.21
CA PRO A 330 9.33 4.17 -9.76
C PRO A 330 8.17 3.33 -9.24
N GLN A 331 6.93 3.60 -9.70
CA GLN A 331 5.72 2.86 -9.32
C GLN A 331 5.81 1.39 -9.73
N ILE A 332 6.11 1.11 -11.00
CA ILE A 332 6.26 -0.27 -11.52
C ILE A 332 7.32 -1.03 -10.72
N SER A 333 8.46 -0.39 -10.47
CA SER A 333 9.56 -0.99 -9.71
C SER A 333 9.15 -1.30 -8.28
N HIS A 334 8.46 -0.36 -7.61
CA HIS A 334 7.94 -0.57 -6.27
C HIS A 334 6.96 -1.75 -6.24
N TYR A 335 5.93 -1.73 -7.09
CA TYR A 335 4.87 -2.75 -7.10
C TYR A 335 5.43 -4.16 -7.32
N VAL A 336 6.37 -4.30 -8.24
CA VAL A 336 6.99 -5.59 -8.56
C VAL A 336 8.01 -6.00 -7.48
N LEU A 337 8.94 -5.12 -7.11
CA LEU A 337 10.03 -5.46 -6.19
C LEU A 337 9.55 -5.73 -4.77
N ASP A 338 8.47 -5.09 -4.33
CA ASP A 338 7.91 -5.30 -2.99
C ASP A 338 7.59 -6.78 -2.73
N GLY A 339 7.12 -7.48 -3.77
CA GLY A 339 6.88 -8.91 -3.77
C GLY A 339 8.12 -9.78 -3.53
N PHE A 340 9.34 -9.25 -3.66
CA PHE A 340 10.60 -9.98 -3.50
C PHE A 340 11.42 -9.52 -2.29
N ILE A 341 11.46 -8.23 -2.00
CA ILE A 341 12.37 -7.64 -1.01
C ILE A 341 12.04 -8.01 0.44
N TRP A 342 10.78 -8.37 0.72
CA TRP A 342 10.32 -8.79 2.06
C TRP A 342 10.26 -10.30 2.27
N ARG A 343 10.44 -11.11 1.22
CA ARG A 343 10.37 -12.58 1.34
C ARG A 343 11.61 -13.14 2.04
N ARG A 344 11.43 -13.79 3.20
CA ARG A 344 12.54 -14.39 3.98
C ARG A 344 13.35 -15.44 3.21
N LYS A 345 12.71 -16.26 2.35
CA LYS A 345 13.44 -17.26 1.51
C LYS A 345 14.54 -16.60 0.68
N GLY A 346 14.35 -15.34 0.28
CA GLY A 346 15.36 -14.56 -0.41
C GLY A 346 16.19 -13.63 0.48
N ASN A 347 15.83 -13.50 1.75
CA ASN A 347 16.36 -12.51 2.68
C ASN A 347 16.49 -13.12 4.09
N PRO A 348 17.41 -14.09 4.29
CA PRO A 348 17.53 -14.83 5.56
C PRO A 348 17.92 -13.93 6.74
N HIS A 349 18.50 -12.75 6.47
CA HIS A 349 18.95 -11.79 7.48
C HIS A 349 17.87 -10.82 7.97
N LEU A 350 16.63 -10.86 7.44
CA LEU A 350 15.53 -10.02 7.93
C LEU A 350 15.03 -10.54 9.28
N ASN A 351 15.70 -10.12 10.36
CA ASN A 351 15.36 -10.46 11.75
C ASN A 351 15.07 -9.21 12.61
N PHE A 352 14.59 -8.12 11.99
CA PHE A 352 14.27 -6.87 12.69
C PHE A 352 12.80 -6.78 13.17
N LEU A 353 11.97 -7.75 12.77
CA LEU A 353 10.55 -7.89 13.12
C LEU A 353 10.32 -9.02 14.11
#